data_AF-A0A7V9G289-F1
#
_entry.id   AF-A0A7V9G289-F1
#
_cell.length_a   1.000
_cell.length_b   1.000
_cell.length_c   1.000
_cell.angle_alpha   90.00
_cell.angle_beta   90.00
_cell.angle_gamma   90.00
#
_symmetry.space_group_name_H-M   'P 1'
#
loop_
_entity.id
_entity.type
_entity.pdbx_description
1 polymer ?
#
loop_
_entity_poly.entity_id
_entity_poly.type
_entity_poly.pdbx_seq_one_letter_code
_entity_poly.pdbx_strand_id
1 'polypeptide(L)' 'MLSRFGEPTGASPNGVAVRLSSGDDGLVDIVRALDAENLRVEHLQLHAPSLDDVFLEKTGRSLEGAGADAQPEAAHA' A
#
# COMPACT_ATOMS: atom_id res chain seq x y z
N MET A 1 10.24 16.79 -7.83
CA MET A 1 9.08 16.92 -6.91
C MET A 1 9.07 15.77 -5.91
N LEU A 2 8.78 14.55 -6.34
CA LEU A 2 8.59 13.41 -5.44
C LEU A 2 9.86 12.90 -4.73
N SER A 3 11.05 13.17 -5.28
CA SER A 3 12.35 12.80 -4.70
C SER A 3 12.64 13.40 -3.32
N ARG A 4 11.89 14.42 -2.89
CA ARG A 4 12.03 14.98 -1.53
C ARG A 4 11.35 14.13 -0.44
N PHE A 5 10.45 13.22 -0.85
CA PHE A 5 9.69 12.37 0.07
C PHE A 5 10.34 10.99 0.28
N GLY A 6 11.38 10.68 -0.50
CA GLY A 6 12.18 9.47 -0.32
C GLY A 6 12.92 9.04 -1.59
N GLU A 7 13.35 7.79 -1.59
CA GLU A 7 14.22 7.23 -2.63
C GLU A 7 13.41 6.81 -3.87
N PRO A 8 13.76 7.27 -5.08
CA PRO A 8 13.14 6.79 -6.31
C PRO A 8 13.30 5.27 -6.48
N THR A 9 12.24 4.60 -6.92
CA THR A 9 12.26 3.15 -7.20
C THR A 9 11.86 2.86 -8.64
N GLY A 10 11.99 1.61 -9.06
CA GLY A 10 11.53 1.16 -10.37
C GLY A 10 10.04 1.50 -10.58
N ALA A 11 9.75 2.26 -11.62
CA ALA A 11 8.41 2.63 -12.03
C ALA A 11 8.12 2.12 -13.44
N SER A 12 6.84 2.13 -13.83
CA SER A 12 6.47 1.91 -15.22
C SER A 12 7.01 3.06 -16.10
N PRO A 13 7.11 2.89 -17.44
CA PRO A 13 7.66 3.91 -18.33
C PRO A 13 6.99 5.28 -18.25
N ASN A 14 5.70 5.31 -17.88
CA ASN A 14 4.90 6.53 -17.72
C ASN A 14 4.54 6.80 -16.24
N GLY A 15 5.28 6.19 -15.31
CA GLY A 15 5.03 6.31 -13.88
C GLY A 15 6.25 6.85 -13.14
N VAL A 16 6.00 7.38 -11.94
CA VAL A 16 7.05 7.70 -10.97
C VAL A 16 6.73 6.93 -9.69
N ALA A 17 7.73 6.25 -9.14
CA ALA A 17 7.63 5.51 -7.90
C ALA A 17 8.71 5.97 -6.93
N VAL A 18 8.33 6.18 -5.68
CA VAL A 18 9.22 6.62 -4.60
C VAL A 18 8.91 5.80 -3.35
N ARG A 19 9.95 5.30 -2.70
CA ARG A 19 9.87 4.65 -1.38
C ARG A 19 9.96 5.72 -0.30
N LEU A 20 8.92 5.86 0.52
CA LEU A 20 8.85 6.87 1.57
C LEU A 20 9.81 6.56 2.72
N SER A 21 10.50 7.60 3.21
CA SER A 21 11.47 7.47 4.30
C SER A 21 10.85 7.37 5.70
N SER A 22 9.62 7.87 5.88
CA SER A 22 8.98 8.02 7.20
C SER A 22 7.71 7.16 7.41
N GLY A 23 7.45 6.16 6.56
CA GLY A 23 6.20 5.39 6.61
C GLY A 23 4.98 6.25 6.22
N ASP A 24 3.85 5.98 6.88
CA ASP A 24 2.50 6.46 6.54
C ASP A 24 2.35 7.99 6.66
N ASP A 25 3.12 8.61 7.56
CA ASP A 25 3.03 10.04 7.89
C ASP A 25 3.37 10.95 6.68
N GLY A 26 4.08 10.43 5.68
CA GLY A 26 4.46 11.20 4.48
C GLY A 26 3.33 11.41 3.46
N LEU A 27 2.21 10.69 3.56
CA LEU A 27 1.16 10.74 2.54
C LEU A 27 0.49 12.13 2.45
N VAL A 28 0.15 12.72 3.60
CA VAL A 28 -0.56 14.01 3.65
C VAL A 28 0.26 15.09 2.97
N ASP A 29 1.58 15.09 3.17
CA ASP A 29 2.50 16.06 2.58
C ASP A 29 2.62 15.87 1.06
N ILE A 30 2.54 14.63 0.55
CA ILE A 30 2.53 14.34 -0.89
C ILE A 30 1.25 14.89 -1.53
N VAL A 31 0.07 14.64 -0.94
CA VAL A 31 -1.19 15.14 -1.49
C VAL A 31 -1.19 16.67 -1.52
N ARG A 32 -0.74 17.32 -0.45
CA ARG A 32 -0.61 18.78 -0.39
C ARG A 32 0.36 19.33 -1.44
N ALA A 33 1.45 18.60 -1.71
CA ALA A 33 2.40 19.00 -2.72
C ALA A 33 1.81 18.93 -4.13
N LEU A 34 1.08 17.85 -4.45
CA LEU A 34 0.44 17.68 -5.75
C LEU A 34 -0.59 18.79 -5.99
N ASP A 35 -1.38 19.11 -4.96
CA ASP A 35 -2.34 20.21 -4.98
C ASP A 35 -1.66 21.58 -5.20
N ALA A 36 -0.55 21.86 -4.51
CA ALA A 36 0.23 23.09 -4.68
C ALA A 36 0.79 23.27 -6.10
N GLU A 37 1.01 22.16 -6.83
CA GLU A 37 1.42 22.18 -8.24
C GLU A 37 0.25 22.17 -9.22
N ASN A 38 -0.99 22.28 -8.73
CA ASN A 38 -2.23 22.20 -9.51
C ASN A 38 -2.39 20.86 -10.26
N LEU A 39 -1.80 19.79 -9.73
CA LEU A 39 -1.96 18.44 -10.28
C LEU A 39 -3.22 17.80 -9.70
N ARG A 40 -4.20 17.51 -10.56
CA ARG A 40 -5.42 16.80 -10.17
C ARG A 40 -5.11 15.32 -9.97
N VAL A 41 -5.37 14.82 -8.76
CA VAL A 41 -5.31 13.40 -8.46
C VAL A 41 -6.63 12.77 -8.88
N GLU A 42 -6.62 11.95 -9.93
CA GLU A 42 -7.81 11.20 -10.36
C GLU A 42 -8.07 9.96 -9.50
N HIS A 43 -7.00 9.30 -9.05
CA HIS A 43 -7.09 8.06 -8.28
C HIS A 43 -5.95 7.96 -7.26
N LEU A 44 -6.28 7.56 -6.03
CA LEU A 44 -5.33 7.37 -4.94
C LEU A 44 -5.63 6.03 -4.25
N GLN A 45 -4.62 5.16 -4.14
CA GLN A 45 -4.71 3.89 -3.43
C GLN A 45 -3.66 3.80 -2.34
N LEU A 46 -4.07 3.28 -1.19
CA LEU A 46 -3.20 2.94 -0.07
C LEU A 46 -3.29 1.45 0.18
N HIS A 47 -2.14 0.79 0.23
CA HIS A 47 -2.03 -0.59 0.65
C HIS A 47 -1.54 -0.62 2.09
N ALA A 48 -2.43 -0.89 3.03
CA ALA A 48 -2.03 -1.23 4.39
C ALA A 48 -1.45 -2.65 4.41
N PRO A 49 -0.43 -2.93 5.23
CA PRO A 49 0.04 -4.30 5.44
C PRO A 49 -1.11 -5.17 5.93
N SER A 50 -1.22 -6.39 5.41
CA SER A 50 -2.23 -7.33 5.87
C SER A 50 -1.89 -7.84 7.28
N LEU A 51 -2.89 -8.38 7.98
CA LEU A 51 -2.68 -8.97 9.31
C LEU A 51 -1.72 -10.17 9.26
N ASP A 52 -1.66 -10.89 8.13
CA ASP A 52 -0.66 -11.94 7.93
C ASP A 52 0.75 -11.36 7.76
N ASP A 53 0.90 -10.24 7.04
CA ASP A 53 2.20 -9.57 6.88
C ASP A 53 2.78 -9.11 8.23
N VAL A 54 1.96 -8.46 9.07
CA VAL A 54 2.42 -8.05 10.41
C VAL A 54 2.62 -9.26 11.33
N PHE A 55 1.82 -10.32 11.24
CA PHE A 55 2.04 -11.51 12.05
C PHE A 55 3.32 -12.24 11.65
N LEU A 56 3.57 -12.40 10.35
CA LEU A 56 4.80 -12.96 9.82
C LEU A 56 6.02 -12.12 10.25
N GLU A 57 5.95 -10.79 10.12
CA GLU A 57 7.03 -9.89 10.53
C GLU A 57 7.31 -9.99 12.04
N LYS A 58 6.27 -10.03 12.88
CA LYS A 58 6.43 -10.04 14.35
C LYS A 58 6.75 -11.41 14.93
N THR A 59 6.33 -12.50 14.28
CA THR A 59 6.42 -13.86 14.86
C THR A 59 7.32 -14.82 14.08
N GLY A 60 7.71 -14.47 12.86
CA GLY A 60 8.50 -15.32 11.97
C GLY A 60 7.75 -16.52 11.39
N ARG A 61 6.42 -16.59 11.56
CA ARG A 61 5.54 -17.65 11.02
C ARG A 61 4.28 -17.01 10.43
N SER A 62 3.73 -17.55 9.34
CA SER A 62 2.44 -17.09 8.76
C SER A 62 1.24 -17.64 9.56
N LEU A 63 0.07 -17.01 9.42
CA LEU A 63 -1.19 -17.36 10.07
C LEU A 63 -1.99 -18.47 9.38
N GLU A 64 -1.46 -19.08 8.31
CA GLU A 64 -2.10 -20.22 7.66
C GLU A 64 -2.47 -21.31 8.68
N GLY A 65 -3.77 -21.43 8.97
CA GLY A 65 -4.34 -22.36 9.95
C GLY A 65 -5.49 -21.82 10.82
N ALA A 66 -5.70 -20.50 10.90
CA ALA A 66 -6.75 -19.91 11.78
C ALA A 66 -8.13 -19.70 11.12
N GLY A 67 -8.29 -19.97 9.82
CA GLY A 67 -9.50 -19.60 9.05
C GLY A 67 -9.98 -20.62 8.01
N ALA A 68 -9.66 -21.91 8.18
CA ALA A 68 -9.99 -22.96 7.21
C ALA A 68 -11.42 -23.55 7.35
N ASP A 69 -12.40 -22.82 7.88
CA ASP A 69 -13.80 -23.29 8.00
C ASP A 69 -14.80 -22.16 7.71
N ALA A 70 -14.83 -21.64 6.49
CA ALA A 70 -16.01 -20.94 5.95
C ALA A 70 -15.94 -20.79 4.42
N GLN A 71 -15.99 -21.90 3.69
CA GLN A 71 -16.42 -21.87 2.29
C GLN A 71 -17.91 -22.25 2.26
N PRO A 72 -18.85 -21.35 1.91
CA PRO A 72 -20.22 -21.76 1.64
C PRO A 72 -20.24 -22.48 0.28
N GLU A 73 -20.46 -23.78 0.30
CA GLU A 73 -20.86 -24.56 -0.87
C GLU A 73 -22.27 -24.10 -1.27
N ALA A 74 -22.35 -23.19 -2.23
CA ALA A 74 -23.60 -22.83 -2.86
C ALA A 74 -24.06 -24.01 -3.74
N ALA A 75 -24.99 -24.80 -3.22
CA ALA A 75 -25.73 -25.80 -3.98
C ALA A 75 -26.51 -25.10 -5.10
N HIS A 76 -26.12 -25.33 -6.35
CA HIS A 76 -26.92 -24.99 -7.52
C HIS A 76 -28.06 -26.02 -7.64
N ALA A 77 -29.30 -25.54 -7.56
CA ALA A 77 -30.51 -26.27 -7.89
C ALA A 77 -30.70 -26.40 -9.42
#